data_AF-A0A397N2H9-F1
#
_entry.id   AF-A0A397N2H9-F1
#
_cell.length_a   1.000
_cell.length_b   1.000
_cell.length_c   1.000
_cell.angle_alpha   90.00
_cell.angle_beta   90.00
_cell.angle_gamma   90.00
#
_symmetry.space_group_name_H-M   'P 1'
#
loop_
_entity.id
_entity.type
_entity.pdbx_description
1 polymer ?
#
loop_
_entity_poly.entity_id
_entity_poly.type
_entity_poly.pdbx_seq_one_letter_code
_entity_poly.pdbx_strand_id
1 'polypeptide(L)'
;MSGYVPNNRNDRPAPTPEPYNGDFHRQAPRPLEGGSTQTASCLVGLRFVWDNGECLGANLPYSLSPASGNALRGSLDTRGSLIQTIPSGEYEAQLLADADVDTDISSARAELQTVLDEILAAERAEAARLQAIQDQRSAFSNYVHRQLAVGKGFFLGAWGLLKTAKEFSDLVNPFTAFSNALRSAWQARASEGETWLAAYNRQFSAEQHRELVEALGFDPSSITREQLAEAYELACFIYEDAPSKAMLGRFAVDYAKAQNVEEVAEFSGGALFEIVLAALLIVFTGGVGLAARGAASVSYLDKLTRLGNALKRLSAALKRARIRRGGRARGSGTGAQTVVVERPPLAPTSQVDSPTSKLDTERAALERIKNNPKGQDLSQKPPGTVANQQAVNDLQAGHLPGQPIGGPGTPREMPASSAPSATAEDFAVKALGREPTQTEKAIGSRMNKGDCAGCWVASPDDGKSYITYRPAGKASAETASTTSTVEINYKEAGNQINNGKPLKLKFPQSGNGI
;
A
#
# COMPACT_ATOMS: atom_id res chain seq x y z
N MET A 1 38.26 31.83 -57.43
CA MET A 1 37.85 33.22 -57.76
C MET A 1 36.36 33.18 -58.07
N SER A 2 35.51 33.47 -57.09
CA SER A 2 34.82 34.76 -56.89
C SER A 2 34.14 35.29 -58.16
N GLY A 3 32.81 35.29 -58.14
CA GLY A 3 31.96 36.05 -59.05
C GLY A 3 30.95 36.83 -58.23
N TYR A 4 31.42 37.86 -57.53
CA TYR A 4 30.57 38.83 -56.85
C TYR A 4 29.80 39.63 -57.91
N VAL A 5 28.47 39.56 -57.91
CA VAL A 5 27.60 40.43 -58.72
C VAL A 5 27.21 41.62 -57.83
N PRO A 6 27.67 42.85 -58.11
CA PRO A 6 27.29 44.01 -57.32
C PRO A 6 25.79 44.29 -57.49
N ASN A 7 25.09 44.44 -56.37
CA ASN A 7 23.70 44.90 -56.36
C ASN A 7 23.68 46.43 -56.51
N ASN A 8 23.67 46.94 -57.74
CA ASN A 8 23.53 48.37 -58.04
C ASN A 8 22.08 48.84 -57.77
N ARG A 9 21.73 48.97 -56.49
CA ARG A 9 20.46 49.59 -56.05
C ARG A 9 20.36 51.08 -56.38
N ASN A 10 21.47 51.73 -56.75
CA ASN A 10 21.53 53.17 -57.02
C ASN A 10 21.28 53.53 -58.50
N ASP A 11 21.19 52.55 -59.41
CA ASP A 11 21.02 52.80 -60.86
C ASP A 11 19.59 52.60 -61.36
N ARG A 12 18.60 52.33 -60.48
CA ARG A 12 17.19 52.35 -60.90
C ARG A 12 16.72 53.79 -60.99
N PRO A 13 16.33 54.30 -62.18
CA PRO A 13 15.70 55.60 -62.28
C PRO A 13 14.47 55.61 -61.38
N ALA A 14 14.35 56.62 -60.50
CA ALA A 14 13.11 56.81 -59.76
C ALA A 14 11.97 56.95 -60.78
N PRO A 15 10.85 56.22 -60.62
CA PRO A 15 9.71 56.38 -61.52
C PRO A 15 9.31 57.86 -61.52
N THR A 16 9.15 58.43 -62.71
CA THR A 16 8.77 59.82 -62.87
C THR A 16 7.43 60.03 -62.14
N PRO A 17 7.37 60.85 -61.08
CA PRO A 17 6.12 61.04 -60.37
C PRO A 17 5.12 61.68 -61.33
N GLU A 18 3.94 61.06 -61.49
CA GLU A 18 2.85 61.69 -62.22
C GLU A 18 2.53 63.05 -61.59
N PRO A 19 2.35 64.10 -62.40
CA PRO A 19 2.06 65.43 -61.88
C PRO A 19 0.78 65.41 -61.04
N TYR A 20 0.86 66.00 -59.85
CA TYR A 20 -0.23 66.08 -58.89
C TYR A 20 -1.47 66.71 -59.53
N ASN A 21 -2.55 65.93 -59.64
CA ASN A 21 -3.79 66.32 -60.32
C ASN A 21 -4.68 67.29 -59.51
N GLY A 22 -4.17 67.84 -58.40
CA GLY A 22 -4.88 68.84 -57.59
C GLY A 22 -6.01 68.30 -56.71
N ASP A 23 -6.37 67.02 -56.82
CA ASP A 23 -7.51 66.42 -56.10
C ASP A 23 -7.04 65.23 -55.26
N PHE A 24 -6.82 65.50 -53.96
CA PHE A 24 -6.39 64.51 -52.98
C PHE A 24 -7.35 63.30 -52.88
N HIS A 25 -8.62 63.48 -53.23
CA HIS A 25 -9.65 62.44 -53.13
C HIS A 25 -9.81 61.60 -54.41
N ARG A 26 -9.11 61.92 -55.50
CA ARG A 26 -9.17 61.21 -56.79
C ARG A 26 -7.80 60.70 -57.28
N GLN A 27 -6.95 60.24 -56.37
CA GLN A 27 -5.76 59.49 -56.78
C GLN A 27 -6.13 58.05 -57.12
N ALA A 28 -5.67 57.55 -58.27
CA ALA A 28 -5.76 56.13 -58.58
C ALA A 28 -5.00 55.33 -57.50
N PRO A 29 -5.57 54.24 -56.96
CA PRO A 29 -4.87 53.42 -55.97
C PRO A 29 -3.54 52.96 -56.54
N ARG A 30 -2.42 53.30 -55.87
CA ARG A 30 -1.12 52.78 -56.28
C ARG A 30 -1.14 51.26 -56.12
N PRO A 31 -0.86 50.47 -57.17
CA PRO A 31 -0.61 49.05 -57.00
C PRO A 31 0.64 48.91 -56.13
N LEU A 32 0.50 48.33 -54.94
CA LEU A 32 1.64 47.90 -54.15
C LEU A 32 2.25 46.69 -54.88
N GLU A 33 3.39 46.87 -55.55
CA GLU A 33 4.19 45.75 -56.04
C GLU A 33 4.74 44.96 -54.84
N GLY A 34 3.93 44.01 -54.38
CA GLY A 34 4.24 43.14 -53.24
C GLY A 34 3.16 42.10 -52.94
N GLY A 35 2.23 41.86 -53.87
CA GLY A 35 1.19 40.84 -53.77
C GLY A 35 1.72 39.42 -53.99
N SER A 36 2.77 39.01 -53.28
CA SER A 36 2.89 37.59 -52.94
C SER A 36 1.83 37.33 -51.87
N THR A 37 0.93 36.39 -52.10
CA THR A 37 0.01 35.81 -51.11
C THR A 37 0.70 35.64 -49.75
N GLN A 38 0.59 36.63 -48.87
CA GLN A 38 0.90 36.46 -47.45
C GLN A 38 -0.22 35.58 -46.92
N THR A 39 0.08 34.29 -46.80
CA THR A 39 -0.77 33.36 -46.05
C THR A 39 -0.94 33.96 -44.67
N ALA A 40 -2.16 34.41 -44.35
CA ALA A 40 -2.45 34.98 -43.04
C ALA A 40 -1.96 33.99 -41.96
N SER A 41 -1.20 34.47 -40.98
CA SER A 41 -0.63 33.65 -39.90
C SER A 41 -1.22 34.05 -38.56
N CYS A 42 -1.45 33.08 -37.68
CA CYS A 42 -1.88 33.34 -36.31
C CYS A 42 -0.83 32.85 -35.29
N LEU A 43 -0.81 33.51 -34.12
CA LEU A 43 0.04 33.16 -33.00
C LEU A 43 -0.76 32.34 -32.00
N VAL A 44 -0.32 31.10 -31.75
CA VAL A 44 -0.99 30.15 -30.85
C VAL A 44 -0.12 29.91 -29.63
N GLY A 45 -0.66 30.16 -28.45
CA GLY A 45 -0.05 29.82 -27.16
C GLY A 45 -0.86 28.75 -26.43
N LEU A 46 -0.26 27.61 -26.13
CA LEU A 46 -0.91 26.56 -25.33
C LEU A 46 -0.10 26.30 -24.07
N ARG A 47 -0.78 26.23 -22.92
CA ARG A 47 -0.20 25.84 -21.63
C ARG A 47 -0.88 24.57 -21.14
N PHE A 48 -0.12 23.54 -20.82
CA PHE A 48 -0.67 22.27 -20.35
C PHE A 48 -0.39 22.08 -18.85
N VAL A 49 -1.45 21.86 -18.09
CA VAL A 49 -1.40 21.71 -16.62
C VAL A 49 -2.19 20.50 -16.15
N TRP A 50 -1.83 19.96 -15.00
CA TRP A 50 -2.67 19.09 -14.20
C TRP A 50 -3.85 19.87 -13.60
N ASP A 51 -4.89 19.17 -13.17
CA ASP A 51 -6.09 19.77 -12.52
C ASP A 51 -5.80 20.58 -11.25
N ASN A 52 -4.67 20.34 -10.58
CA ASN A 52 -4.16 21.12 -9.45
C ASN A 52 -3.41 22.39 -9.86
N GLY A 53 -3.24 22.65 -11.17
CA GLY A 53 -2.55 23.82 -11.70
C GLY A 53 -1.04 23.63 -11.94
N GLU A 54 -0.45 22.48 -11.55
CA GLU A 54 0.95 22.18 -11.83
C GLU A 54 1.17 21.95 -13.34
N CYS A 55 2.26 22.46 -13.90
CA CYS A 55 2.58 22.23 -15.31
C CYS A 55 2.97 20.76 -15.55
N LEU A 56 2.56 20.17 -16.68
CA LEU A 56 2.82 18.74 -17.01
C LEU A 56 4.31 18.35 -17.12
N GLY A 57 5.21 19.32 -17.12
CA GLY A 57 6.66 19.13 -17.19
C GLY A 57 7.25 19.62 -18.52
N ALA A 58 8.54 19.95 -18.47
CA ALA A 58 9.30 20.36 -19.65
C ALA A 58 9.55 19.19 -20.59
N ASN A 59 9.91 19.49 -21.85
CA ASN A 59 10.39 18.52 -22.84
C ASN A 59 9.35 17.47 -23.30
N LEU A 60 8.07 17.60 -22.94
CA LEU A 60 7.03 16.75 -23.49
C LEU A 60 6.82 17.05 -24.98
N PRO A 61 6.93 16.06 -25.89
CA PRO A 61 6.76 16.32 -27.30
C PRO A 61 5.30 16.62 -27.62
N TYR A 62 5.08 17.55 -28.54
CA TYR A 62 3.77 17.90 -29.07
C TYR A 62 3.75 17.81 -30.60
N SER A 63 2.57 17.60 -31.15
CA SER A 63 2.23 17.86 -32.54
C SER A 63 1.16 18.95 -32.59
N LEU A 64 1.38 19.99 -33.39
CA LEU A 64 0.43 21.07 -33.66
C LEU A 64 0.09 21.04 -35.15
N SER A 65 -1.12 20.59 -35.46
CA SER A 65 -1.61 20.39 -36.83
C SER A 65 -2.57 21.51 -37.20
N PRO A 66 -2.14 22.51 -38.01
CA PRO A 66 -3.05 23.50 -38.58
C PRO A 66 -3.92 22.85 -39.66
N ALA A 67 -5.12 23.40 -39.91
CA ALA A 67 -6.03 22.95 -40.96
C ALA A 67 -5.43 23.04 -42.37
N SER A 68 -4.48 23.97 -42.57
CA SER A 68 -3.69 24.10 -43.79
C SER A 68 -2.21 24.15 -43.45
N GLY A 69 -1.40 23.36 -44.16
CA GLY A 69 0.04 23.27 -43.94
C GLY A 69 0.48 22.00 -43.22
N ASN A 70 1.77 21.90 -42.90
CA ASN A 70 2.34 20.74 -42.24
C ASN A 70 2.19 20.86 -40.71
N ALA A 71 2.05 19.71 -40.04
CA ALA A 71 2.10 19.66 -38.59
C ALA A 71 3.47 20.11 -38.06
N LEU A 72 3.47 21.00 -37.07
CA LEU A 72 4.66 21.41 -36.34
C LEU A 72 4.89 20.44 -35.19
N ARG A 73 6.13 20.00 -35.01
CA ARG A 73 6.56 19.18 -33.89
C ARG A 73 7.57 19.93 -33.06
N GLY A 74 7.51 19.74 -31.75
CA GLY A 74 8.46 20.33 -30.82
C GLY A 74 8.25 19.76 -29.43
N SER A 75 8.85 20.39 -28.44
CA SER A 75 8.67 20.03 -27.03
C SER A 75 8.22 21.23 -26.21
N LEU A 76 7.47 20.98 -25.15
CA LEU A 76 7.04 22.02 -24.22
C LEU A 76 8.25 22.68 -23.53
N ASP A 77 8.12 23.97 -23.25
CA ASP A 77 9.08 24.74 -22.45
C ASP A 77 9.06 24.35 -20.96
N THR A 78 9.89 24.99 -20.15
CA THR A 78 9.96 24.74 -18.70
C THR A 78 8.68 25.06 -17.93
N ARG A 79 7.74 25.77 -18.56
CA ARG A 79 6.43 26.12 -18.00
C ARG A 79 5.33 25.23 -18.58
N GLY A 80 5.67 24.12 -19.24
CA GLY A 80 4.69 23.23 -19.86
C GLY A 80 3.91 23.90 -20.99
N SER A 81 4.53 24.88 -21.66
CA SER A 81 3.88 25.72 -22.66
C SER A 81 4.55 25.60 -24.02
N LEU A 82 3.80 25.90 -25.08
CA LEU A 82 4.31 26.14 -26.42
C LEU A 82 3.75 27.44 -26.96
N ILE A 83 4.55 28.14 -27.76
CA ILE A 83 4.12 29.32 -28.51
C ILE A 83 4.60 29.10 -29.94
N GLN A 84 3.68 29.12 -30.91
CA GLN A 84 4.00 28.89 -32.31
C GLN A 84 3.20 29.81 -33.23
N THR A 85 3.82 30.17 -34.35
CA THR A 85 3.16 30.86 -35.46
C THR A 85 2.75 29.83 -36.50
N ILE A 86 1.45 29.76 -36.82
CA ILE A 86 0.89 28.80 -37.78
C ILE A 86 0.03 29.53 -38.83
N PRO A 87 -0.30 28.89 -39.97
CA PRO A 87 -1.30 29.43 -40.89
C PRO A 87 -2.64 29.68 -40.18
N SER A 88 -3.30 30.79 -40.53
CA SER A 88 -4.61 31.13 -39.98
C SER A 88 -5.64 30.06 -40.32
N GLY A 89 -6.45 29.71 -39.31
CA GLY A 89 -7.47 28.69 -39.43
C GLY A 89 -7.62 27.92 -38.13
N GLU A 90 -8.30 26.79 -38.21
CA GLU A 90 -8.39 25.83 -37.12
C GLU A 90 -7.06 25.11 -36.92
N TYR A 91 -6.83 24.66 -35.69
CA TYR A 91 -5.69 23.81 -35.36
C TYR A 91 -6.07 22.75 -34.33
N GLU A 92 -5.35 21.64 -34.36
CA GLU A 92 -5.39 20.60 -33.35
C GLU A 92 -4.00 20.38 -32.77
N ALA A 93 -3.88 20.39 -31.45
CA ALA A 93 -2.65 20.08 -30.74
C ALA A 93 -2.79 18.78 -29.95
N GLN A 94 -1.74 17.97 -29.95
CA GLN A 94 -1.69 16.69 -29.27
C GLN A 94 -0.32 16.51 -28.62
N LEU A 95 -0.30 16.35 -27.29
CA LEU A 95 0.89 15.87 -26.58
C LEU A 95 1.12 14.40 -26.86
N LEU A 96 2.38 14.00 -26.97
CA LEU A 96 2.78 12.60 -27.16
C LEU A 96 2.09 11.96 -28.40
N ALA A 97 1.86 12.74 -29.47
CA ALA A 97 1.14 12.29 -30.65
C ALA A 97 1.80 11.05 -31.29
N ASP A 98 3.12 11.10 -31.45
CA ASP A 98 3.94 10.04 -32.05
C ASP A 98 4.37 8.96 -31.04
N ALA A 99 3.94 9.05 -29.76
CA ALA A 99 4.30 8.07 -28.74
C ALA A 99 3.41 6.82 -28.81
N ASP A 100 4.03 5.65 -28.83
CA ASP A 100 3.32 4.37 -28.72
C ASP A 100 3.10 3.96 -27.26
N VAL A 101 2.20 4.70 -26.60
CA VAL A 101 1.90 4.49 -25.17
C VAL A 101 1.26 3.12 -24.88
N ASP A 102 0.60 2.49 -25.86
CA ASP A 102 -0.04 1.19 -25.68
C ASP A 102 1.01 0.07 -25.66
N THR A 103 1.99 0.14 -26.57
CA THR A 103 3.17 -0.75 -26.53
C THR A 103 3.98 -0.54 -25.26
N ASP A 104 4.18 0.71 -24.82
CA ASP A 104 4.89 1.01 -23.58
C ASP A 104 4.20 0.40 -22.35
N ILE A 105 2.87 0.52 -22.26
CA ILE A 105 2.08 -0.08 -21.16
C ILE A 105 2.16 -1.61 -21.22
N SER A 106 1.96 -2.20 -22.40
CA SER A 106 1.97 -3.68 -22.53
C SER A 106 3.34 -4.27 -22.19
N SER A 107 4.43 -3.61 -22.61
CA SER A 107 5.80 -3.99 -22.28
C SER A 107 6.07 -3.88 -20.77
N ALA A 108 5.65 -2.79 -20.14
CA ALA A 108 5.81 -2.61 -18.70
C ALA A 108 4.99 -3.63 -17.87
N ARG A 109 3.79 -4.00 -18.35
CA ARG A 109 3.00 -5.08 -17.72
C ARG A 109 3.64 -6.45 -17.89
N ALA A 110 4.24 -6.73 -19.04
CA ALA A 110 4.97 -7.99 -19.26
C ALA A 110 6.18 -8.11 -18.33
N GLU A 111 6.91 -7.01 -18.13
CA GLU A 111 8.00 -6.93 -17.15
C GLU A 111 7.50 -7.15 -15.72
N LEU A 112 6.43 -6.44 -15.32
CA LEU A 112 5.83 -6.62 -14.00
C LEU A 112 5.39 -8.07 -13.78
N GLN A 113 4.67 -8.66 -14.73
CA GLN A 113 4.22 -10.05 -14.66
C GLN A 113 5.40 -11.01 -14.48
N THR A 114 6.49 -10.81 -15.24
CA THR A 114 7.71 -11.62 -15.12
C THR A 114 8.27 -11.57 -13.69
N VAL A 115 8.37 -10.37 -13.10
CA VAL A 115 8.89 -10.23 -11.73
C VAL A 115 7.95 -10.86 -10.70
N LEU A 116 6.63 -10.69 -10.84
CA LEU A 116 5.63 -11.32 -9.96
C LEU A 116 5.70 -12.85 -10.04
N ASP A 117 5.86 -13.42 -11.24
CA ASP A 117 5.99 -14.86 -11.44
C ASP A 117 7.28 -15.41 -10.82
N GLU A 118 8.38 -14.69 -10.94
CA GLU A 118 9.65 -15.06 -10.28
C GLU A 118 9.54 -15.05 -8.76
N ILE A 119 8.79 -14.11 -8.19
CA ILE A 119 8.50 -14.05 -6.76
C ILE A 119 7.67 -15.28 -6.35
N LEU A 120 6.60 -15.58 -7.08
CA LEU A 120 5.76 -16.75 -6.81
C LEU A 120 6.55 -18.07 -6.93
N ALA A 121 7.42 -18.18 -7.92
CA ALA A 121 8.28 -19.34 -8.10
C ALA A 121 9.27 -19.52 -6.94
N ALA A 122 9.89 -18.42 -6.48
CA ALA A 122 10.78 -18.45 -5.33
C ALA A 122 10.04 -18.86 -4.05
N GLU A 123 8.84 -18.34 -3.84
CA GLU A 123 8.03 -18.66 -2.65
C GLU A 123 7.59 -20.13 -2.64
N ARG A 124 7.15 -20.66 -3.80
CA ARG A 124 6.81 -22.09 -3.94
C ARG A 124 8.01 -23.00 -3.70
N ALA A 125 9.20 -22.60 -4.18
CA ALA A 125 10.43 -23.35 -3.97
C ALA A 125 10.84 -23.40 -2.49
N GLU A 126 10.73 -22.29 -1.76
CA GLU A 126 11.00 -22.28 -0.33
C GLU A 126 9.95 -23.05 0.46
N ALA A 127 8.66 -22.93 0.11
CA ALA A 127 7.60 -23.73 0.71
C ALA A 127 7.86 -25.25 0.54
N ALA A 128 8.28 -25.69 -0.65
CA ALA A 128 8.66 -27.08 -0.91
C ALA A 128 9.91 -27.51 -0.10
N ARG A 129 10.91 -26.64 0.03
CA ARG A 129 12.11 -26.90 0.84
C ARG A 129 11.77 -27.08 2.32
N LEU A 130 10.92 -26.21 2.85
CA LEU A 130 10.45 -26.29 4.23
C LEU A 130 9.62 -27.56 4.47
N GLN A 131 8.77 -27.94 3.52
CA GLN A 131 8.02 -29.21 3.58
C GLN A 131 8.98 -30.41 3.64
N ALA A 132 10.01 -30.46 2.80
CA ALA A 132 10.99 -31.55 2.82
C ALA A 132 11.78 -31.67 4.14
N ILE A 133 12.09 -30.53 4.79
CA ILE A 133 12.72 -30.51 6.12
C ILE A 133 11.75 -31.02 7.20
N GLN A 134 10.44 -30.77 7.04
CA GLN A 134 9.40 -31.23 7.96
C GLN A 134 9.16 -32.75 7.83
N ASP A 135 9.18 -33.29 6.63
CA ASP A 135 8.95 -34.72 6.38
C ASP A 135 10.01 -35.63 7.03
N GLN A 136 11.19 -35.07 7.40
CA GLN A 136 12.29 -35.77 8.07
C GLN A 136 12.24 -35.73 9.61
N ARG A 137 11.25 -35.05 10.24
CA ARG A 137 11.17 -34.84 11.70
C ARG A 137 10.06 -35.68 12.38
N SER A 138 10.20 -35.93 13.68
CA SER A 138 9.25 -36.74 14.45
C SER A 138 7.88 -36.05 14.64
N ALA A 139 6.81 -36.84 14.82
CA ALA A 139 5.41 -36.40 14.78
C ALA A 139 5.04 -35.21 15.70
N PHE A 140 5.69 -35.10 16.88
CA PHE A 140 5.43 -33.99 17.81
C PHE A 140 6.22 -32.70 17.46
N SER A 141 7.45 -32.84 16.94
CA SER A 141 8.21 -31.71 16.37
C SER A 141 7.49 -31.15 15.14
N ASN A 142 6.82 -32.02 14.39
CA ASN A 142 5.97 -31.63 13.26
C ASN A 142 4.69 -30.91 13.68
N TYR A 143 4.06 -31.21 14.82
CA TYR A 143 2.87 -30.46 15.28
C TYR A 143 3.21 -29.01 15.68
N VAL A 144 4.31 -28.82 16.42
CA VAL A 144 4.78 -27.48 16.84
C VAL A 144 5.35 -26.69 15.66
N HIS A 145 6.05 -27.33 14.71
CA HIS A 145 6.52 -26.66 13.49
C HIS A 145 5.41 -26.39 12.46
N ARG A 146 4.41 -27.26 12.33
CA ARG A 146 3.24 -27.08 11.44
C ARG A 146 2.40 -25.86 11.83
N GLN A 147 2.44 -25.44 13.10
CA GLN A 147 1.82 -24.19 13.58
C GLN A 147 2.77 -22.98 13.60
N LEU A 148 4.09 -23.20 13.55
CA LEU A 148 5.10 -22.13 13.53
C LEU A 148 5.55 -21.71 12.12
N ALA A 149 5.41 -22.60 11.12
CA ALA A 149 5.92 -22.44 9.76
C ALA A 149 4.84 -22.29 8.67
N VAL A 150 3.56 -22.44 9.00
CA VAL A 150 2.46 -22.22 8.04
C VAL A 150 1.95 -20.79 8.24
N GLY A 151 2.27 -19.89 7.30
CA GLY A 151 1.70 -18.54 7.25
C GLY A 151 2.66 -17.36 7.48
N LYS A 152 3.95 -17.48 7.14
CA LYS A 152 4.93 -16.38 7.23
C LYS A 152 5.80 -16.29 5.98
N GLY A 153 5.18 -16.04 4.83
CA GLY A 153 5.90 -16.03 3.56
C GLY A 153 7.17 -15.21 3.64
N PHE A 154 8.25 -15.81 3.15
CA PHE A 154 9.58 -15.24 3.24
C PHE A 154 9.61 -13.85 2.62
N PHE A 155 8.79 -13.63 1.58
CA PHE A 155 8.60 -12.35 0.93
C PHE A 155 8.03 -11.26 1.86
N LEU A 156 6.89 -11.49 2.53
CA LEU A 156 6.29 -10.50 3.46
C LEU A 156 7.12 -10.34 4.76
N GLY A 157 7.74 -11.43 5.23
CA GLY A 157 8.64 -11.40 6.39
C GLY A 157 9.93 -10.60 6.17
N ALA A 158 10.48 -10.63 4.95
CA ALA A 158 11.64 -9.82 4.55
C ALA A 158 11.26 -8.38 4.15
N TRP A 159 9.99 -8.12 3.82
CA TRP A 159 9.46 -6.80 3.48
C TRP A 159 9.13 -5.94 4.72
N GLY A 160 8.89 -6.55 5.88
CA GLY A 160 8.51 -5.82 7.10
C GLY A 160 7.02 -5.45 7.20
N LEU A 161 6.18 -5.82 6.22
CA LEU A 161 4.72 -5.56 6.19
C LEU A 161 3.89 -6.58 7.04
N LEU A 162 4.32 -6.84 8.28
CA LEU A 162 3.58 -7.50 9.40
C LEU A 162 3.40 -9.04 9.45
N LYS A 163 3.07 -9.52 10.67
CA LYS A 163 3.25 -10.88 11.20
C LYS A 163 2.10 -11.86 10.93
N THR A 164 0.91 -11.46 10.49
CA THR A 164 -0.16 -12.38 9.99
C THR A 164 -1.23 -11.64 9.17
N ALA A 165 -2.07 -12.37 8.42
CA ALA A 165 -3.19 -11.85 7.60
C ALA A 165 -4.24 -11.03 8.39
N LYS A 166 -4.33 -11.19 9.72
CA LYS A 166 -5.22 -10.41 10.60
C LYS A 166 -4.70 -8.98 10.84
N GLU A 167 -3.39 -8.79 10.84
CA GLU A 167 -2.78 -7.46 10.94
C GLU A 167 -2.94 -6.65 9.66
N PHE A 168 -3.20 -7.26 8.50
CA PHE A 168 -3.59 -6.53 7.28
C PHE A 168 -4.94 -5.79 7.43
N SER A 169 -5.84 -6.30 8.28
CA SER A 169 -7.10 -5.62 8.64
C SER A 169 -6.88 -4.54 9.71
N ASP A 170 -5.98 -4.75 10.68
CA ASP A 170 -5.66 -3.76 11.72
C ASP A 170 -4.74 -2.64 11.18
N LEU A 171 -3.97 -2.90 10.12
CA LEU A 171 -3.21 -1.91 9.35
C LEU A 171 -4.15 -0.88 8.71
N VAL A 172 -5.42 -1.20 8.47
CA VAL A 172 -6.41 -0.26 7.92
C VAL A 172 -6.65 0.96 8.85
N ASN A 173 -6.36 0.85 10.15
CA ASN A 173 -6.62 1.89 11.14
C ASN A 173 -5.64 3.10 11.06
N PRO A 174 -4.30 2.94 11.14
CA PRO A 174 -3.37 4.04 10.85
C PRO A 174 -3.43 4.51 9.38
N PHE A 175 -3.90 3.65 8.47
CA PHE A 175 -4.00 3.98 7.04
C PHE A 175 -5.24 4.84 6.70
N THR A 176 -6.25 4.85 7.57
CA THR A 176 -7.36 5.82 7.48
C THR A 176 -6.88 7.24 7.80
N ALA A 177 -5.98 7.40 8.78
CA ALA A 177 -5.33 8.67 9.11
C ALA A 177 -4.31 9.11 8.03
N PHE A 178 -3.48 8.19 7.55
CA PHE A 178 -2.58 8.31 6.40
C PHE A 178 -3.27 8.87 5.14
N SER A 179 -4.47 8.37 4.84
CA SER A 179 -5.20 8.75 3.65
C SER A 179 -5.55 10.23 3.61
N ASN A 180 -5.83 10.88 4.74
CA ASN A 180 -6.31 12.26 4.76
C ASN A 180 -5.20 13.28 4.55
N ALA A 181 -4.00 13.03 5.08
CA ALA A 181 -2.85 13.92 4.91
C ALA A 181 -2.30 13.84 3.49
N LEU A 182 -2.13 12.63 2.94
CA LEU A 182 -1.73 12.45 1.55
C LEU A 182 -2.83 12.85 0.56
N ARG A 183 -4.11 12.62 0.88
CA ARG A 183 -5.24 13.13 0.08
C ARG A 183 -5.27 14.65 0.06
N SER A 184 -5.13 15.29 1.21
CA SER A 184 -5.08 16.75 1.31
C SER A 184 -3.91 17.31 0.52
N ALA A 185 -2.74 16.67 0.63
CA ALA A 185 -1.55 17.07 -0.11
C ALA A 185 -1.66 16.78 -1.62
N TRP A 186 -2.24 15.66 -2.04
CA TRP A 186 -2.55 15.34 -3.44
C TRP A 186 -3.56 16.32 -4.02
N GLN A 187 -4.58 16.70 -3.25
CA GLN A 187 -5.60 17.67 -3.69
C GLN A 187 -5.13 19.13 -3.59
N ALA A 188 -3.98 19.40 -2.96
CA ALA A 188 -3.47 20.75 -2.80
C ALA A 188 -3.23 21.40 -4.18
N ARG A 189 -3.84 22.57 -4.37
CA ARG A 189 -3.67 23.37 -5.58
C ARG A 189 -2.28 24.02 -5.55
N ALA A 190 -1.52 23.86 -6.62
CA ALA A 190 -0.27 24.59 -6.79
C ALA A 190 -0.59 26.06 -7.09
N SER A 191 0.12 26.97 -6.44
CA SER A 191 0.12 28.38 -6.83
C SER A 191 0.76 28.54 -8.22
N GLU A 192 0.53 29.66 -8.89
CA GLU A 192 1.08 29.86 -10.23
C GLU A 192 2.64 29.83 -10.21
N GLY A 193 3.22 28.83 -10.87
CA GLY A 193 4.67 28.62 -10.90
C GLY A 193 5.23 27.79 -9.73
N GLU A 194 4.38 27.36 -8.79
CA GLU A 194 4.73 26.45 -7.70
C GLU A 194 4.68 24.99 -8.19
N THR A 195 5.59 24.13 -7.70
CA THR A 195 5.50 22.69 -7.93
C THR A 195 4.49 22.06 -6.97
N TRP A 196 3.84 20.97 -7.37
CA TRP A 196 2.95 20.26 -6.46
C TRP A 196 3.68 19.79 -5.19
N LEU A 197 4.96 19.44 -5.32
CA LEU A 197 5.83 19.03 -4.21
C LEU A 197 6.01 20.12 -3.14
N ALA A 198 6.05 21.40 -3.54
CA ALA A 198 6.10 22.51 -2.59
C ALA A 198 4.77 22.68 -1.85
N ALA A 199 3.64 22.54 -2.55
CA ALA A 199 2.31 22.54 -1.94
C ALA A 199 2.12 21.34 -0.98
N TYR A 200 2.63 20.16 -1.37
CA TYR A 200 2.66 18.94 -0.56
C TYR A 200 3.41 19.14 0.76
N ASN A 201 4.63 19.68 0.70
CA ASN A 201 5.49 19.87 1.88
C ASN A 201 4.94 20.85 2.91
N ARG A 202 4.02 21.74 2.51
CA ARG A 202 3.28 22.63 3.42
C ARG A 202 2.17 21.91 4.18
N GLN A 203 1.54 20.93 3.55
CA GLN A 203 0.36 20.25 4.07
C GLN A 203 0.71 18.95 4.82
N PHE A 204 1.88 18.37 4.53
CA PHE A 204 2.36 17.12 5.10
C PHE A 204 3.48 17.35 6.14
N SER A 205 3.15 17.22 7.42
CA SER A 205 4.06 17.52 8.53
C SER A 205 5.17 16.46 8.67
N ALA A 206 6.27 16.83 9.33
CA ALA A 206 7.35 15.89 9.63
C ALA A 206 6.90 14.73 10.52
N GLU A 207 5.92 14.96 11.40
CA GLU A 207 5.36 13.93 12.27
C GLU A 207 4.53 12.92 11.47
N GLN A 208 3.67 13.40 10.57
CA GLN A 208 2.87 12.54 9.67
C GLN A 208 3.77 11.70 8.75
N HIS A 209 4.88 12.29 8.29
CA HIS A 209 5.90 11.56 7.54
C HIS A 209 6.52 10.44 8.37
N ARG A 210 6.97 10.74 9.59
CA ARG A 210 7.64 9.78 10.48
C ARG A 210 6.73 8.59 10.80
N GLU A 211 5.51 8.85 11.26
CA GLU A 211 4.54 7.82 11.62
C GLU A 211 4.23 6.89 10.45
N LEU A 212 4.09 7.46 9.25
CA LEU A 212 3.81 6.69 8.05
C LEU A 212 4.98 5.81 7.63
N VAL A 213 6.18 6.38 7.56
CA VAL A 213 7.36 5.63 7.11
C VAL A 213 7.64 4.48 8.08
N GLU A 214 7.46 4.70 9.39
CA GLU A 214 7.50 3.65 10.41
C GLU A 214 6.41 2.57 10.19
N ALA A 215 5.16 2.97 9.94
CA ALA A 215 4.05 2.05 9.73
C ALA A 215 4.24 1.17 8.47
N LEU A 216 4.93 1.69 7.45
CA LEU A 216 5.31 0.96 6.24
C LEU A 216 6.54 0.04 6.44
N GLY A 217 7.15 0.06 7.63
CA GLY A 217 8.28 -0.81 7.98
C GLY A 217 9.66 -0.25 7.62
N PHE A 218 9.75 1.05 7.30
CA PHE A 218 11.00 1.73 6.94
C PHE A 218 11.51 2.64 8.07
N ASP A 219 12.80 2.95 8.04
CA ASP A 219 13.38 4.02 8.86
C ASP A 219 12.91 5.40 8.32
N PRO A 220 12.26 6.26 9.12
CA PRO A 220 11.86 7.61 8.73
C PRO A 220 12.96 8.49 8.15
N SER A 221 14.22 8.24 8.50
CA SER A 221 15.35 9.00 7.97
C SER A 221 15.78 8.53 6.58
N SER A 222 15.32 7.36 6.13
CA SER A 222 15.70 6.75 4.86
C SER A 222 14.84 7.19 3.67
N ILE A 223 13.63 7.66 3.94
CA ILE A 223 12.68 8.13 2.92
C ILE A 223 12.50 9.62 3.14
N THR A 224 12.61 10.41 2.08
CA THR A 224 12.24 11.83 2.13
C THR A 224 10.75 12.01 1.85
N ARG A 225 10.19 13.14 2.28
CA ARG A 225 8.81 13.53 1.97
C ARG A 225 8.54 13.56 0.47
N GLU A 226 9.54 13.96 -0.31
CA GLU A 226 9.49 14.03 -1.77
C GLU A 226 9.46 12.64 -2.41
N GLN A 227 10.30 11.72 -1.93
CA GLN A 227 10.30 10.33 -2.40
C GLN A 227 8.98 9.63 -2.08
N LEU A 228 8.42 9.90 -0.90
CA LEU A 228 7.11 9.40 -0.53
C LEU A 228 6.00 9.98 -1.43
N ALA A 229 6.05 11.28 -1.71
CA ALA A 229 5.11 11.96 -2.60
C ALA A 229 5.17 11.38 -4.02
N GLU A 230 6.38 11.15 -4.56
CA GLU A 230 6.60 10.52 -5.86
C GLU A 230 6.07 9.08 -5.85
N ALA A 231 6.39 8.28 -4.84
CA ALA A 231 5.89 6.90 -4.72
C ALA A 231 4.35 6.84 -4.65
N TYR A 232 3.73 7.77 -3.93
CA TYR A 232 2.28 7.87 -3.82
C TYR A 232 1.61 8.26 -5.14
N GLU A 233 2.18 9.24 -5.86
CA GLU A 233 1.73 9.57 -7.21
C GLU A 233 1.78 8.33 -8.10
N LEU A 234 2.92 7.63 -8.12
CA LEU A 234 3.13 6.47 -8.98
C LEU A 234 2.13 5.34 -8.66
N ALA A 235 1.84 5.12 -7.37
CA ALA A 235 0.85 4.14 -6.92
C ALA A 235 -0.58 4.48 -7.37
N CYS A 236 -0.97 5.76 -7.35
CA CYS A 236 -2.29 6.20 -7.82
C CYS A 236 -2.54 5.83 -9.30
N PHE A 237 -1.55 6.02 -10.17
CA PHE A 237 -1.66 5.64 -11.58
C PHE A 237 -1.85 4.13 -11.76
N ILE A 238 -1.12 3.31 -10.99
CA ILE A 238 -1.23 1.84 -11.05
C ILE A 238 -2.59 1.37 -10.54
N TYR A 239 -3.08 1.96 -9.46
CA TYR A 239 -4.30 1.52 -8.80
C TYR A 239 -5.58 1.82 -9.59
N GLU A 240 -5.60 2.94 -10.31
CA GLU A 240 -6.73 3.28 -11.19
C GLU A 240 -6.77 2.40 -12.45
N ASP A 241 -5.62 1.89 -12.88
CA ASP A 241 -5.54 1.04 -14.07
C ASP A 241 -6.07 -0.38 -13.79
N ALA A 242 -7.30 -0.64 -14.23
CA ALA A 242 -8.01 -1.89 -13.96
C ALA A 242 -7.24 -3.17 -14.36
N PRO A 243 -6.56 -3.26 -15.52
CA PRO A 243 -5.75 -4.44 -15.86
C PRO A 243 -4.58 -4.66 -14.90
N SER A 244 -3.88 -3.61 -14.48
CA SER A 244 -2.77 -3.71 -13.52
C SER A 244 -3.27 -4.08 -12.13
N LYS A 245 -4.39 -3.50 -11.68
CA LYS A 245 -5.06 -3.87 -10.44
C LYS A 245 -5.48 -5.34 -10.42
N ALA A 246 -6.02 -5.86 -11.53
CA ALA A 246 -6.37 -7.27 -11.65
C ALA A 246 -5.14 -8.19 -11.62
N MET A 247 -4.03 -7.79 -12.26
CA MET A 247 -2.76 -8.52 -12.22
C MET A 247 -2.22 -8.63 -10.78
N LEU A 248 -2.16 -7.50 -10.06
CA LEU A 248 -1.70 -7.46 -8.68
C LEU A 248 -2.64 -8.22 -7.73
N GLY A 249 -3.95 -8.12 -7.95
CA GLY A 249 -4.95 -8.90 -7.20
C GLY A 249 -4.77 -10.41 -7.36
N ARG A 250 -4.54 -10.88 -8.60
CA ARG A 250 -4.23 -12.30 -8.85
C ARG A 250 -2.94 -12.72 -8.16
N PHE A 251 -1.89 -11.92 -8.28
CA PHE A 251 -0.63 -12.17 -7.58
C PHE A 251 -0.83 -12.32 -6.07
N ALA A 252 -1.58 -11.40 -5.43
CA ALA A 252 -1.82 -11.47 -3.99
C ALA A 252 -2.55 -12.78 -3.58
N VAL A 253 -3.55 -13.19 -4.36
CA VAL A 253 -4.26 -14.46 -4.14
C VAL A 253 -3.34 -15.66 -4.34
N ASP A 254 -2.56 -15.70 -5.42
CA ASP A 254 -1.67 -16.82 -5.73
C ASP A 254 -0.49 -16.91 -4.76
N TYR A 255 -0.01 -15.76 -4.29
CA TYR A 255 1.00 -15.65 -3.24
C TYR A 255 0.45 -16.20 -1.91
N ALA A 256 -0.77 -15.81 -1.52
CA ALA A 256 -1.41 -16.36 -0.32
C ALA A 256 -1.64 -17.88 -0.40
N LYS A 257 -2.07 -18.39 -1.57
CA LYS A 257 -2.20 -19.84 -1.80
C LYS A 257 -0.85 -20.57 -1.72
N ALA A 258 0.23 -19.93 -2.16
CA ALA A 258 1.57 -20.50 -2.02
C ALA A 258 2.03 -20.58 -0.54
N GLN A 259 1.39 -19.82 0.36
CA GLN A 259 1.70 -19.76 1.79
C GLN A 259 0.88 -20.71 2.66
N ASN A 260 -0.41 -20.85 2.38
CA ASN A 260 -1.33 -21.66 3.15
C ASN A 260 -2.46 -22.16 2.25
N VAL A 261 -2.73 -23.46 2.27
CA VAL A 261 -3.75 -24.09 1.44
C VAL A 261 -5.17 -23.85 1.97
N GLU A 262 -5.33 -23.37 3.21
CA GLU A 262 -6.63 -23.36 3.91
C GLU A 262 -7.24 -21.98 4.22
N GLU A 263 -6.53 -20.86 4.08
CA GLU A 263 -7.10 -19.53 4.33
C GLU A 263 -6.70 -18.50 3.27
N VAL A 264 -7.54 -18.36 2.24
CA VAL A 264 -7.50 -17.18 1.36
C VAL A 264 -8.34 -16.09 2.05
N ALA A 265 -7.69 -15.24 2.83
CA ALA A 265 -8.31 -14.02 3.32
C ALA A 265 -8.71 -13.14 2.12
N GLU A 266 -9.88 -12.50 2.17
CA GLU A 266 -10.28 -11.49 1.19
C GLU A 266 -9.27 -10.33 1.21
N PHE A 267 -8.41 -10.26 0.19
CA PHE A 267 -7.59 -9.08 -0.03
C PHE A 267 -8.51 -7.92 -0.41
N SER A 268 -8.66 -6.96 0.50
CA SER A 268 -9.34 -5.70 0.19
C SER A 268 -8.48 -4.87 -0.79
N GLY A 269 -9.13 -4.03 -1.59
CA GLY A 269 -8.42 -3.15 -2.54
C GLY A 269 -7.39 -2.23 -1.89
N GLY A 270 -7.55 -1.88 -0.61
CA GLY A 270 -6.59 -1.08 0.15
C GLY A 270 -5.25 -1.80 0.36
N ALA A 271 -5.27 -3.09 0.70
CA ALA A 271 -4.04 -3.86 0.93
C ALA A 271 -3.14 -3.92 -0.32
N LEU A 272 -3.74 -4.00 -1.51
CA LEU A 272 -3.01 -3.99 -2.78
C LEU A 272 -2.32 -2.66 -3.05
N PHE A 273 -2.97 -1.54 -2.72
CA PHE A 273 -2.38 -0.21 -2.87
C PHE A 273 -1.13 -0.06 -2.01
N GLU A 274 -1.17 -0.53 -0.76
CA GLU A 274 -0.04 -0.39 0.15
C GLU A 274 1.16 -1.26 -0.22
N ILE A 275 0.92 -2.47 -0.74
CA ILE A 275 1.99 -3.32 -1.29
C ILE A 275 2.70 -2.60 -2.45
N VAL A 276 1.93 -1.99 -3.37
CA VAL A 276 2.48 -1.22 -4.49
C VAL A 276 3.26 -0.01 -3.98
N LEU A 277 2.72 0.74 -3.02
CA LEU A 277 3.38 1.92 -2.47
C LEU A 277 4.71 1.57 -1.81
N ALA A 278 4.73 0.55 -0.94
CA ALA A 278 5.95 0.11 -0.29
C ALA A 278 6.99 -0.40 -1.31
N ALA A 279 6.55 -0.99 -2.43
CA ALA A 279 7.45 -1.52 -3.45
C ALA A 279 8.17 -0.40 -4.19
N LEU A 280 7.44 0.67 -4.45
CA LEU A 280 7.98 1.88 -5.05
C LEU A 280 8.96 2.56 -4.09
N LEU A 281 8.66 2.62 -2.79
CA LEU A 281 9.55 3.19 -1.77
C LEU A 281 10.91 2.48 -1.69
N ILE A 282 10.95 1.16 -1.85
CA ILE A 282 12.22 0.39 -1.85
C ILE A 282 13.18 0.88 -2.95
N VAL A 283 12.65 1.24 -4.13
CA VAL A 283 13.47 1.77 -5.22
C VAL A 283 14.03 3.14 -4.89
N PHE A 284 13.24 3.99 -4.23
CA PHE A 284 13.69 5.34 -3.86
C PHE A 284 14.79 5.32 -2.80
N THR A 285 14.76 4.34 -1.89
CA THR A 285 15.76 4.20 -0.84
C THR A 285 17.00 3.41 -1.25
N GLY A 286 17.01 2.82 -2.45
CA GLY A 286 18.05 1.86 -2.85
C GLY A 286 18.12 0.64 -1.93
N GLY A 287 17.01 0.30 -1.26
CA GLY A 287 16.94 -0.74 -0.23
C GLY A 287 17.53 -0.38 1.13
N VAL A 288 18.10 0.82 1.28
CA VAL A 288 18.65 1.33 2.55
C VAL A 288 17.49 1.89 3.37
N GLY A 289 16.98 1.15 4.37
CA GLY A 289 15.88 1.65 5.19
C GLY A 289 14.87 0.60 5.62
N LEU A 290 14.89 -0.59 5.01
CA LEU A 290 14.24 -1.76 5.60
C LEU A 290 14.94 -2.06 6.92
N ALA A 291 14.25 -1.80 8.05
CA ALA A 291 14.83 -1.98 9.38
C ALA A 291 15.42 -3.40 9.47
N ALA A 292 16.75 -3.49 9.57
CA ALA A 292 17.49 -4.73 9.40
C ALA A 292 16.93 -5.86 10.29
N ARG A 293 16.19 -6.79 9.68
CA ARG A 293 15.73 -8.02 10.33
C ARG A 293 16.17 -9.22 9.51
N GLY A 294 17.40 -9.67 9.78
CA GLY A 294 17.89 -11.01 9.44
C GLY A 294 18.75 -11.13 8.18
N ALA A 295 19.73 -12.05 8.24
CA ALA A 295 20.76 -12.31 7.24
C ALA A 295 20.27 -13.01 5.95
N ALA A 296 18.99 -13.34 5.83
CA ALA A 296 18.41 -14.00 4.66
C ALA A 296 17.98 -13.00 3.54
N SER A 297 18.26 -11.72 3.71
CA SER A 297 17.66 -10.59 2.98
C SER A 297 18.28 -10.26 1.61
N VAL A 298 19.49 -10.74 1.28
CA VAL A 298 20.25 -10.21 0.12
C VAL A 298 19.72 -10.63 -1.24
N SER A 299 19.38 -11.92 -1.45
CA SER A 299 18.83 -12.41 -2.73
C SER A 299 17.44 -11.88 -3.04
N TYR A 300 16.77 -11.37 -2.01
CA TYR A 300 15.40 -10.95 -2.05
C TYR A 300 15.26 -9.45 -2.34
N LEU A 301 16.15 -8.62 -1.80
CA LEU A 301 16.28 -7.20 -2.15
C LEU A 301 16.37 -6.96 -3.66
N ASP A 302 17.05 -7.84 -4.40
CA ASP A 302 17.09 -7.80 -5.87
C ASP A 302 15.67 -7.92 -6.47
N LYS A 303 14.87 -8.89 -6.02
CA LYS A 303 13.50 -9.10 -6.49
C LYS A 303 12.59 -7.93 -6.17
N LEU A 304 12.74 -7.30 -5.01
CA LEU A 304 11.93 -6.12 -4.64
C LEU A 304 12.33 -4.88 -5.41
N THR A 305 13.63 -4.70 -5.62
CA THR A 305 14.15 -3.62 -6.45
C THR A 305 13.63 -3.77 -7.87
N ARG A 306 13.66 -4.98 -8.42
CA ARG A 306 13.07 -5.29 -9.74
C ARG A 306 11.56 -5.08 -9.76
N LEU A 307 10.85 -5.45 -8.70
CA LEU A 307 9.40 -5.22 -8.58
C LEU A 307 9.08 -3.74 -8.58
N GLY A 308 9.73 -2.95 -7.73
CA GLY A 308 9.53 -1.51 -7.68
C GLY A 308 9.94 -0.83 -8.99
N ASN A 309 10.99 -1.30 -9.67
CA ASN A 309 11.40 -0.76 -10.97
C ASN A 309 10.35 -1.06 -12.05
N ALA A 310 9.80 -2.27 -12.07
CA ALA A 310 8.72 -2.64 -12.98
C ALA A 310 7.46 -1.80 -12.72
N LEU A 311 7.10 -1.59 -11.45
CA LEU A 311 5.99 -0.72 -11.05
C LEU A 311 6.24 0.74 -11.45
N LYS A 312 7.46 1.26 -11.27
CA LYS A 312 7.85 2.62 -11.69
C LYS A 312 7.73 2.79 -13.20
N ARG A 313 8.19 1.81 -13.99
CA ARG A 313 8.06 1.82 -15.46
C ARG A 313 6.61 1.77 -15.91
N LEU A 314 5.81 0.89 -15.31
CA LEU A 314 4.38 0.78 -15.58
C LEU A 314 3.66 2.10 -15.28
N SER A 315 3.92 2.69 -14.12
CA SER A 315 3.34 3.97 -13.73
C SER A 315 3.74 5.10 -14.68
N ALA A 316 5.01 5.16 -15.11
CA ALA A 316 5.45 6.14 -16.10
C ALA A 316 4.75 5.97 -17.47
N ALA A 317 4.53 4.73 -17.92
CA ALA A 317 3.78 4.44 -19.14
C ALA A 317 2.29 4.86 -19.00
N LEU A 318 1.66 4.55 -17.87
CA LEU A 318 0.28 4.97 -17.57
C LEU A 318 0.14 6.49 -17.48
N LYS A 319 1.11 7.18 -16.86
CA LYS A 319 1.18 8.64 -16.80
C LYS A 319 1.27 9.26 -18.20
N ARG A 320 2.13 8.73 -19.06
CA ARG A 320 2.23 9.16 -20.46
C ARG A 320 0.95 8.90 -21.25
N ALA A 321 0.30 7.76 -21.06
CA ALA A 321 -0.99 7.49 -21.71
C ALA A 321 -2.09 8.46 -21.28
N ARG A 322 -2.13 8.83 -19.99
CA ARG A 322 -3.05 9.85 -19.47
C ARG A 322 -2.75 11.24 -20.04
N ILE A 323 -1.48 11.65 -20.09
CA ILE A 323 -1.06 12.91 -20.73
C ILE A 323 -1.44 12.92 -22.20
N ARG A 324 -1.24 11.82 -22.94
CA ARG A 324 -1.64 11.71 -24.35
C ARG A 324 -3.17 11.84 -24.50
N ARG A 325 -3.95 11.23 -23.61
CA ARG A 325 -5.42 11.28 -23.67
C ARG A 325 -5.96 12.68 -23.39
N GLY A 326 -5.47 13.34 -22.34
CA GLY A 326 -5.97 14.66 -21.90
C GLY A 326 -5.26 15.85 -22.53
N GLY A 327 -4.04 15.69 -23.04
CA GLY A 327 -3.21 16.73 -23.64
C GLY A 327 -3.61 17.07 -25.08
N ARG A 328 -4.91 17.24 -25.31
CA ARG A 328 -5.52 17.61 -26.59
C ARG A 328 -6.06 19.02 -26.53
N ALA A 329 -5.80 19.82 -27.55
CA ALA A 329 -6.38 21.16 -27.69
C ALA A 329 -6.88 21.36 -29.12
N ARG A 330 -7.98 22.11 -29.24
CA ARG A 330 -8.48 22.60 -30.53
C ARG A 330 -8.79 24.07 -30.38
N GLY A 331 -8.48 24.85 -31.41
CA GLY A 331 -8.77 26.27 -31.43
C GLY A 331 -8.71 26.83 -32.85
N SER A 332 -8.95 28.13 -32.96
CA SER A 332 -8.94 28.84 -34.23
C SER A 332 -8.32 30.22 -34.07
N GLY A 333 -7.47 30.62 -35.01
CA GLY A 333 -6.88 31.97 -35.02
C GLY A 333 -5.86 32.22 -33.91
N THR A 334 -5.62 33.50 -33.60
CA THR A 334 -4.64 33.93 -32.58
C THR A 334 -5.24 33.82 -31.19
N GLY A 335 -4.52 33.23 -30.24
CA GLY A 335 -5.00 33.13 -28.87
C GLY A 335 -4.09 32.33 -27.94
N ALA A 336 -4.42 32.40 -26.65
CA ALA A 336 -3.80 31.61 -25.60
C ALA A 336 -4.85 30.72 -24.93
N GLN A 337 -4.51 29.46 -24.69
CA GLN A 337 -5.39 28.50 -24.01
C GLN A 337 -4.62 27.67 -22.98
N THR A 338 -5.26 27.43 -21.83
CA THR A 338 -4.81 26.45 -20.84
C THR A 338 -5.57 25.14 -21.05
N VAL A 339 -4.83 24.04 -21.19
CA VAL A 339 -5.35 22.68 -21.32
C VAL A 339 -5.14 21.97 -19.99
N VAL A 340 -6.23 21.49 -19.39
CA VAL A 340 -6.20 20.80 -18.10
C VAL A 340 -6.27 19.30 -18.33
N VAL A 341 -5.30 18.57 -17.77
CA VAL A 341 -5.29 17.11 -17.73
C VAL A 341 -5.67 16.66 -16.33
N GLU A 342 -6.69 15.82 -16.25
CA GLU A 342 -7.13 15.24 -14.97
C GLU A 342 -6.12 14.23 -14.45
N ARG A 343 -5.83 14.30 -13.15
CA ARG A 343 -5.01 13.31 -12.45
C ARG A 343 -5.85 12.07 -12.09
N PRO A 344 -5.21 10.92 -11.80
CA PRO A 344 -5.94 9.77 -11.28
C PRO A 344 -6.77 10.17 -10.04
N PRO A 345 -8.06 9.77 -9.95
CA PRO A 345 -8.84 9.95 -8.75
C PRO A 345 -8.19 9.15 -7.63
N LEU A 346 -8.33 9.66 -6.40
CA LEU A 346 -7.78 8.97 -5.23
C LEU A 346 -8.39 7.59 -5.09
N ALA A 347 -7.56 6.61 -4.71
CA ALA A 347 -8.05 5.32 -4.28
C ALA A 347 -9.09 5.52 -3.15
N PRO A 348 -10.31 4.94 -3.26
CA PRO A 348 -11.29 5.04 -2.18
C PRO A 348 -10.72 4.36 -0.94
N THR A 349 -10.71 5.11 0.16
CA THR A 349 -10.52 4.52 1.48
C THR A 349 -11.74 3.71 1.80
N SER A 350 -11.55 2.43 2.10
CA SER A 350 -12.58 1.71 2.83
C SER A 350 -12.72 2.41 4.18
N GLN A 351 -13.82 3.12 4.40
CA GLN A 351 -14.21 3.51 5.76
C GLN A 351 -14.50 2.20 6.49
N VAL A 352 -13.51 1.70 7.22
CA VAL A 352 -13.75 0.68 8.23
C VAL A 352 -14.08 1.45 9.49
N ASP A 353 -15.37 1.51 9.82
CA ASP A 353 -15.85 2.06 11.08
C ASP A 353 -15.07 1.42 12.23
N SER A 354 -14.35 2.25 12.99
CA SER A 354 -13.57 1.82 14.14
C SER A 354 -14.49 1.24 15.22
N PRO A 355 -14.36 -0.03 15.62
CA PRO A 355 -14.89 -0.48 16.89
C PRO A 355 -13.83 -0.23 17.97
N THR A 356 -14.19 0.58 18.96
CA THR A 356 -13.48 0.67 20.24
C THR A 356 -13.41 -0.73 20.86
N SER A 357 -12.20 -1.27 21.02
CA SER A 357 -11.87 -2.58 21.62
C SER A 357 -12.21 -3.85 20.81
N LYS A 358 -11.23 -4.79 20.78
CA LYS A 358 -11.32 -6.11 20.10
C LYS A 358 -12.48 -6.96 20.62
N LEU A 359 -12.89 -6.76 21.88
CA LEU A 359 -13.98 -7.51 22.51
C LEU A 359 -15.37 -6.98 22.11
N ASP A 360 -15.51 -5.67 21.88
CA ASP A 360 -16.78 -5.10 21.40
C ASP A 360 -17.02 -5.42 19.92
N THR A 361 -15.95 -5.59 19.15
CA THR A 361 -16.00 -6.10 17.77
C THR A 361 -16.49 -7.56 17.74
N GLU A 362 -15.94 -8.40 18.62
CA GLU A 362 -16.36 -9.79 18.78
C GLU A 362 -17.81 -9.88 19.30
N ARG A 363 -18.21 -9.04 20.27
CA ARG A 363 -19.58 -8.97 20.78
C ARG A 363 -20.57 -8.52 19.71
N ALA A 364 -20.21 -7.52 18.91
CA ALA A 364 -21.03 -7.06 17.79
C ALA A 364 -21.13 -8.12 16.68
N ALA A 365 -20.05 -8.86 16.40
CA ALA A 365 -20.07 -9.96 15.43
C ALA A 365 -20.94 -11.13 15.94
N LEU A 366 -20.82 -11.51 17.22
CA LEU A 366 -21.63 -12.55 17.84
C LEU A 366 -23.11 -12.17 17.91
N GLU A 367 -23.46 -10.92 18.21
CA GLU A 367 -24.86 -10.45 18.14
C GLU A 367 -25.39 -10.42 16.70
N ARG A 368 -24.58 -10.08 15.69
CA ARG A 368 -24.98 -10.18 14.27
C ARG A 368 -25.20 -11.63 13.84
N ILE A 369 -24.37 -12.57 14.31
CA ILE A 369 -24.50 -14.01 14.03
C ILE A 369 -25.73 -14.59 14.74
N LYS A 370 -25.97 -14.22 16.00
CA LYS A 370 -27.17 -14.58 16.77
C LYS A 370 -28.47 -14.12 16.09
N ASN A 371 -28.43 -12.97 15.42
CA ASN A 371 -29.57 -12.42 14.69
C ASN A 371 -29.63 -12.88 13.22
N ASN A 372 -28.69 -13.72 12.76
CA ASN A 372 -28.70 -14.29 11.41
C ASN A 372 -29.40 -15.67 11.44
N PRO A 373 -30.61 -15.81 10.85
CA PRO A 373 -31.36 -17.07 10.87
C PRO A 373 -30.71 -18.20 10.06
N LYS A 374 -29.63 -17.93 9.31
CA LYS A 374 -28.84 -18.91 8.54
C LYS A 374 -27.38 -19.03 9.02
N GLY A 375 -27.02 -18.36 10.12
CA GLY A 375 -25.67 -18.42 10.70
C GLY A 375 -25.44 -19.68 11.53
N GLN A 376 -24.18 -20.08 11.70
CA GLN A 376 -23.82 -21.15 12.65
C GLN A 376 -24.14 -20.69 14.08
N ASP A 377 -24.84 -21.51 14.87
CA ASP A 377 -25.19 -21.19 16.26
C ASP A 377 -23.93 -21.21 17.15
N LEU A 378 -23.49 -20.03 17.57
CA LEU A 378 -22.36 -19.82 18.48
C LEU A 378 -22.81 -19.50 19.91
N SER A 379 -24.11 -19.56 20.22
CA SER A 379 -24.69 -19.21 21.53
C SER A 379 -24.19 -20.07 22.69
N GLN A 380 -23.62 -21.24 22.40
CA GLN A 380 -23.08 -22.18 23.37
C GLN A 380 -21.58 -21.98 23.67
N LYS A 381 -20.89 -21.07 22.96
CA LYS A 381 -19.45 -20.85 23.17
C LYS A 381 -19.18 -19.80 24.25
N PRO A 382 -18.17 -19.99 25.12
CA PRO A 382 -17.86 -19.05 26.18
C PRO A 382 -17.38 -17.69 25.61
N PRO A 383 -17.62 -16.58 26.32
CA PRO A 383 -17.08 -15.27 25.96
C PRO A 383 -15.56 -15.33 25.78
N GLY A 384 -15.02 -14.66 24.75
CA GLY A 384 -13.59 -14.63 24.46
C GLY A 384 -13.04 -15.85 23.71
N THR A 385 -13.90 -16.72 23.18
CA THR A 385 -13.49 -17.88 22.36
C THR A 385 -12.57 -17.48 21.20
N VAL A 386 -12.87 -16.40 20.47
CA VAL A 386 -12.03 -15.97 19.34
C VAL A 386 -10.74 -15.33 19.85
N ALA A 387 -10.82 -14.50 20.90
CA ALA A 387 -9.66 -13.93 21.57
C ALA A 387 -8.69 -14.98 22.12
N ASN A 388 -9.21 -16.08 22.67
CA ASN A 388 -8.42 -17.20 23.18
C ASN A 388 -7.73 -17.98 22.07
N GLN A 389 -8.42 -18.17 20.92
CA GLN A 389 -7.77 -18.78 19.76
C GLN A 389 -6.60 -17.92 19.29
N GLN A 390 -6.79 -16.60 19.23
CA GLN A 390 -5.70 -15.68 18.92
C GLN A 390 -4.57 -15.75 19.95
N ALA A 391 -4.88 -15.78 21.25
CA ALA A 391 -3.89 -15.85 22.31
C ALA A 391 -3.07 -17.16 22.27
N VAL A 392 -3.68 -18.27 21.87
CA VAL A 392 -2.98 -19.54 21.62
C VAL A 392 -2.08 -19.43 20.39
N ASN A 393 -2.57 -18.81 19.31
CA ASN A 393 -1.76 -18.54 18.12
C ASN A 393 -0.57 -17.62 18.43
N ASP A 394 -0.75 -16.59 19.28
CA ASP A 394 0.30 -15.68 19.73
C ASP A 394 1.37 -16.43 20.53
N LEU A 395 0.95 -17.31 21.44
CA LEU A 395 1.85 -18.17 22.22
C LEU A 395 2.66 -19.10 21.31
N GLN A 396 2.01 -19.70 20.31
CA GLN A 396 2.66 -20.51 19.28
C GLN A 396 3.64 -19.68 18.45
N ALA A 397 3.36 -18.39 18.23
CA ALA A 397 4.25 -17.45 17.54
C ALA A 397 5.41 -16.91 18.39
N GLY A 398 5.55 -17.36 19.65
CA GLY A 398 6.58 -16.91 20.58
C GLY A 398 6.27 -15.59 21.29
N HIS A 399 5.01 -15.14 21.24
CA HIS A 399 4.53 -13.96 21.94
C HIS A 399 3.74 -14.36 23.18
N LEU A 400 4.03 -13.71 24.30
CA LEU A 400 3.29 -13.98 25.54
C LEU A 400 1.94 -13.25 25.51
N PRO A 401 0.80 -13.96 25.56
CA PRO A 401 -0.51 -13.34 25.59
C PRO A 401 -0.75 -12.62 26.93
N GLY A 402 -1.69 -11.68 26.91
CA GLY A 402 -2.03 -10.86 28.07
C GLY A 402 -1.00 -9.76 28.39
N GLN A 403 -1.41 -8.82 29.23
CA GLN A 403 -0.58 -7.71 29.68
C GLN A 403 0.27 -8.13 30.87
N PRO A 404 1.57 -7.83 30.89
CA PRO A 404 2.41 -8.20 32.02
C PRO A 404 2.03 -7.36 33.25
N ILE A 405 1.85 -8.01 34.41
CA ILE A 405 1.57 -7.32 35.68
C ILE A 405 2.87 -6.71 36.27
N GLY A 406 4.04 -7.16 35.80
CA GLY A 406 5.36 -6.63 36.15
C GLY A 406 6.40 -6.94 35.07
N GLY A 407 7.67 -7.15 35.46
CA GLY A 407 8.74 -7.50 34.51
C GLY A 407 8.63 -8.92 33.90
N PRO A 408 9.52 -9.30 32.95
CA PRO A 408 9.56 -10.64 32.36
C PRO A 408 9.58 -11.76 33.42
N GLY A 409 8.74 -12.78 33.24
CA GLY A 409 8.60 -13.88 34.22
C GLY A 409 7.58 -13.63 35.34
N THR A 410 6.86 -12.51 35.32
CA THR A 410 5.70 -12.25 36.20
C THR A 410 4.39 -12.73 35.56
N PRO A 411 3.31 -12.95 36.35
CA PRO A 411 2.01 -13.28 35.78
C PRO A 411 1.50 -12.21 34.82
N ARG A 412 0.71 -12.62 33.82
CA ARG A 412 0.13 -11.76 32.80
C ARG A 412 -1.38 -11.79 32.88
N GLU A 413 -2.01 -10.65 32.69
CA GLU A 413 -3.46 -10.47 32.76
C GLU A 413 -4.09 -10.55 31.37
N MET A 414 -5.00 -11.48 31.21
CA MET A 414 -5.82 -11.68 30.02
C MET A 414 -7.01 -10.72 30.07
N PRO A 415 -7.66 -10.43 28.93
CA PRO A 415 -8.87 -9.60 28.91
C PRO A 415 -9.92 -10.11 29.90
N ALA A 416 -10.54 -9.18 30.62
CA ALA A 416 -11.59 -9.51 31.58
C ALA A 416 -12.84 -10.06 30.90
N SER A 417 -13.50 -11.03 31.53
CA SER A 417 -14.68 -11.69 30.99
C SER A 417 -15.77 -11.82 32.06
N SER A 418 -17.04 -11.81 31.65
CA SER A 418 -18.15 -12.08 32.56
C SER A 418 -18.16 -13.54 33.06
N ALA A 419 -17.48 -14.45 32.35
CA ALA A 419 -17.34 -15.87 32.68
C ALA A 419 -15.86 -16.29 32.69
N PRO A 420 -15.06 -15.83 33.68
CA PRO A 420 -13.60 -16.02 33.69
C PRO A 420 -13.17 -17.48 33.70
N SER A 421 -13.89 -18.37 34.40
CA SER A 421 -13.58 -19.82 34.43
C SER A 421 -13.76 -20.45 33.06
N ALA A 422 -14.92 -20.26 32.42
CA ALA A 422 -15.20 -20.81 31.10
C ALA A 422 -14.26 -20.25 30.03
N THR A 423 -13.90 -18.96 30.15
CA THR A 423 -12.92 -18.31 29.24
C THR A 423 -11.53 -18.91 29.42
N ALA A 424 -11.06 -19.08 30.65
CA ALA A 424 -9.76 -19.66 30.94
C ALA A 424 -9.67 -21.15 30.54
N GLU A 425 -10.75 -21.90 30.74
CA GLU A 425 -10.82 -23.31 30.35
C GLU A 425 -10.78 -23.48 28.84
N ASP A 426 -11.52 -22.67 28.09
CA ASP A 426 -11.49 -22.66 26.63
C ASP A 426 -10.07 -22.36 26.09
N PHE A 427 -9.38 -21.37 26.66
CA PHE A 427 -7.97 -21.13 26.34
C PHE A 427 -7.10 -22.34 26.63
N ALA A 428 -7.24 -22.94 27.81
CA ALA A 428 -6.42 -24.06 28.24
C ALA A 428 -6.65 -25.33 27.39
N VAL A 429 -7.89 -25.62 27.02
CA VAL A 429 -8.25 -26.73 26.11
C VAL A 429 -7.69 -26.49 24.71
N LYS A 430 -7.76 -25.26 24.20
CA LYS A 430 -7.15 -24.89 22.92
C LYS A 430 -5.63 -25.00 22.94
N ALA A 431 -4.99 -24.56 24.02
CA ALA A 431 -3.55 -24.72 24.22
C ALA A 431 -3.15 -26.20 24.33
N LEU A 432 -4.02 -27.05 24.91
CA LEU A 432 -3.83 -28.49 24.99
C LEU A 432 -4.04 -29.20 23.63
N GLY A 433 -4.87 -28.63 22.75
CA GLY A 433 -5.22 -29.18 21.44
C GLY A 433 -6.21 -30.35 21.49
N ARG A 434 -6.72 -30.70 22.68
CA ARG A 434 -7.71 -31.75 22.94
C ARG A 434 -8.40 -31.50 24.27
N GLU A 435 -9.50 -32.22 24.50
CA GLU A 435 -10.11 -32.27 25.83
C GLU A 435 -9.21 -33.01 26.84
N PRO A 436 -9.13 -32.55 28.09
CA PRO A 436 -8.46 -33.28 29.16
C PRO A 436 -9.21 -34.56 29.49
N THR A 437 -8.45 -35.65 29.65
CA THR A 437 -8.98 -36.98 30.00
C THR A 437 -9.52 -37.01 31.44
N GLN A 438 -10.32 -38.02 31.77
CA GLN A 438 -10.83 -38.20 33.14
C GLN A 438 -9.69 -38.34 34.16
N THR A 439 -8.59 -39.00 33.79
CA THR A 439 -7.40 -39.14 34.62
C THR A 439 -6.74 -37.79 34.90
N GLU A 440 -6.61 -36.93 33.89
CA GLU A 440 -6.03 -35.57 34.02
C GLU A 440 -6.91 -34.66 34.88
N LYS A 441 -8.24 -34.78 34.77
CA LYS A 441 -9.21 -34.11 35.66
C LYS A 441 -9.10 -34.62 37.10
N ALA A 442 -8.98 -35.93 37.30
CA ALA A 442 -8.84 -36.53 38.63
C ALA A 442 -7.49 -36.21 39.30
N ILE A 443 -6.44 -35.98 38.51
CA ILE A 443 -5.15 -35.48 39.01
C ILE A 443 -5.31 -34.02 39.45
N GLY A 444 -5.89 -33.17 38.61
CA GLY A 444 -6.08 -31.76 38.93
C GLY A 444 -7.00 -31.53 40.14
N SER A 445 -8.04 -32.34 40.34
CA SER A 445 -8.94 -32.20 41.49
C SER A 445 -8.24 -32.42 42.84
N ARG A 446 -7.09 -33.12 42.86
CA ARG A 446 -6.28 -33.35 44.06
C ARG A 446 -5.36 -32.16 44.42
N MET A 447 -5.27 -31.16 43.55
CA MET A 447 -4.53 -29.94 43.83
C MET A 447 -5.14 -29.20 45.05
N ASN A 448 -4.40 -28.25 45.62
CA ASN A 448 -4.83 -27.49 46.81
C ASN A 448 -5.29 -28.38 47.98
N LYS A 449 -4.56 -29.47 48.27
CA LYS A 449 -4.91 -30.46 49.31
C LYS A 449 -6.28 -31.11 49.08
N GLY A 450 -6.69 -31.27 47.82
CA GLY A 450 -7.99 -31.83 47.44
C GLY A 450 -9.12 -30.82 47.27
N ASP A 451 -8.86 -29.52 47.44
CA ASP A 451 -9.84 -28.45 47.27
C ASP A 451 -9.67 -27.71 45.94
N CYS A 452 -9.72 -28.44 44.82
CA CYS A 452 -9.60 -27.87 43.48
C CYS A 452 -10.64 -28.48 42.54
N ALA A 453 -11.92 -28.41 42.93
CA ALA A 453 -13.02 -28.86 42.07
C ALA A 453 -12.99 -28.13 40.72
N GLY A 454 -12.98 -28.89 39.61
CA GLY A 454 -12.89 -28.38 38.24
C GLY A 454 -11.47 -28.13 37.72
N CYS A 455 -10.43 -28.30 38.54
CA CYS A 455 -9.04 -28.17 38.09
C CYS A 455 -8.60 -29.40 37.29
N TRP A 456 -7.74 -29.20 36.31
CA TRP A 456 -7.10 -30.28 35.57
C TRP A 456 -5.65 -29.93 35.23
N VAL A 457 -4.81 -30.96 35.14
CA VAL A 457 -3.43 -30.86 34.67
C VAL A 457 -3.25 -31.86 33.56
N ALA A 458 -2.85 -31.37 32.39
CA ALA A 458 -2.70 -32.20 31.20
C ALA A 458 -1.35 -31.89 30.53
N SER A 459 -0.85 -32.87 29.79
CA SER A 459 0.36 -32.72 28.99
C SER A 459 0.03 -32.89 27.51
N PRO A 460 0.39 -31.92 26.65
CA PRO A 460 0.25 -32.07 25.20
C PRO A 460 1.35 -32.95 24.58
N ASP A 461 2.40 -33.31 25.33
CA ASP A 461 3.69 -33.74 24.78
C ASP A 461 4.40 -34.82 25.61
N ASP A 462 3.61 -35.72 26.20
CA ASP A 462 4.06 -36.86 27.00
C ASP A 462 5.01 -36.46 28.15
N GLY A 463 4.72 -35.32 28.78
CA GLY A 463 5.32 -34.87 30.03
C GLY A 463 6.50 -33.92 29.89
N LYS A 464 6.74 -33.37 28.70
CA LYS A 464 7.75 -32.31 28.45
C LYS A 464 7.23 -30.92 28.80
N SER A 465 5.92 -30.72 28.74
CA SER A 465 5.21 -29.55 29.21
C SER A 465 3.88 -29.94 29.86
N TYR A 466 3.40 -29.08 30.74
CA TYR A 466 2.14 -29.25 31.45
C TYR A 466 1.33 -27.96 31.40
N ILE A 467 0.06 -28.12 31.10
CA ILE A 467 -0.96 -27.08 31.19
C ILE A 467 -1.76 -27.35 32.44
N THR A 468 -1.83 -26.35 33.32
CA THR A 468 -2.59 -26.40 34.57
C THR A 468 -3.69 -25.37 34.50
N TYR A 469 -4.95 -25.81 34.54
CA TYR A 469 -6.11 -24.94 34.62
C TYR A 469 -6.68 -24.94 36.04
N ARG A 470 -6.99 -23.73 36.56
CA ARG A 470 -7.73 -23.55 37.81
C ARG A 470 -8.87 -22.55 37.60
N PRO A 471 -10.12 -22.92 37.93
CA PRO A 471 -11.25 -22.01 37.87
C PRO A 471 -11.14 -20.91 38.93
N ALA A 472 -11.97 -19.86 38.78
CA ALA A 472 -12.04 -18.76 39.73
C ALA A 472 -12.31 -19.27 41.15
N GLY A 473 -11.61 -18.70 42.13
CA GLY A 473 -11.70 -19.10 43.54
C GLY A 473 -10.89 -20.34 43.91
N LYS A 474 -10.22 -21.01 42.94
CA LYS A 474 -9.35 -22.18 43.17
C LYS A 474 -7.87 -21.91 42.90
N ALA A 475 -7.49 -20.65 42.68
CA ALA A 475 -6.10 -20.22 42.59
C ALA A 475 -5.48 -19.97 44.00
N SER A 476 -4.20 -19.56 44.06
CA SER A 476 -3.54 -19.24 45.34
C SER A 476 -4.15 -18.01 46.02
N ALA A 477 -3.85 -17.82 47.31
CA ALA A 477 -4.29 -16.65 48.09
C ALA A 477 -3.86 -15.29 47.52
N GLU A 478 -2.89 -15.29 46.60
CA GLU A 478 -2.38 -14.09 45.89
C GLU A 478 -3.18 -13.77 44.61
N THR A 479 -4.25 -14.53 44.33
CA THR A 479 -5.13 -14.34 43.18
C THR A 479 -6.54 -14.04 43.67
N ALA A 480 -7.17 -13.00 43.11
CA ALA A 480 -8.54 -12.65 43.47
C ALA A 480 -9.49 -13.84 43.26
N SER A 481 -10.48 -13.99 44.14
CA SER A 481 -11.45 -15.10 44.06
C SER A 481 -12.29 -15.07 42.77
N THR A 482 -12.34 -13.94 42.09
CA THR A 482 -13.01 -13.74 40.80
C THR A 482 -12.11 -13.98 39.58
N THR A 483 -10.85 -14.41 39.78
CA THR A 483 -9.87 -14.59 38.71
C THR A 483 -9.53 -16.06 38.52
N SER A 484 -9.64 -16.56 37.27
CA SER A 484 -9.18 -17.90 36.89
C SER A 484 -7.73 -17.88 36.43
N THR A 485 -7.05 -19.03 36.48
CA THR A 485 -5.63 -19.12 36.09
C THR A 485 -5.34 -20.26 35.14
N VAL A 486 -4.47 -19.99 34.16
CA VAL A 486 -3.84 -21.02 33.33
C VAL A 486 -2.32 -20.90 33.47
N GLU A 487 -1.66 -22.00 33.79
CA GLU A 487 -0.19 -22.08 33.85
C GLU A 487 0.33 -23.04 32.80
N ILE A 488 1.37 -22.64 32.08
CA ILE A 488 2.07 -23.47 31.11
C ILE A 488 3.52 -23.59 31.55
N ASN A 489 3.94 -24.81 31.86
CA ASN A 489 5.27 -25.12 32.37
C ASN A 489 5.98 -26.11 31.46
N TYR A 490 7.21 -25.79 31.06
CA TYR A 490 8.09 -26.65 30.27
C TYR A 490 9.17 -27.25 31.18
N LYS A 491 9.42 -28.57 31.11
CA LYS A 491 10.42 -29.27 31.93
C LYS A 491 11.87 -29.03 31.48
N GLU A 492 12.10 -28.67 30.22
CA GLU A 492 13.43 -28.33 29.68
C GLU A 492 13.46 -26.87 29.20
N ALA A 493 14.56 -26.40 28.60
CA ALA A 493 14.89 -24.99 28.25
C ALA A 493 13.85 -24.19 27.41
N GLY A 494 12.62 -24.67 27.22
CA GLY A 494 11.51 -24.02 26.50
C GLY A 494 10.87 -22.80 27.19
N ASN A 495 11.11 -22.55 28.48
CA ASN A 495 10.62 -21.32 29.14
C ASN A 495 11.39 -20.05 28.73
N GLN A 496 12.30 -20.09 27.76
CA GLN A 496 13.14 -18.93 27.38
C GLN A 496 12.33 -17.69 26.97
N ILE A 497 11.16 -17.86 26.37
CA ILE A 497 10.25 -16.76 25.99
C ILE A 497 9.74 -15.99 27.22
N ASN A 498 9.64 -16.65 28.38
CA ASN A 498 9.25 -16.04 29.65
C ASN A 498 10.40 -16.07 30.69
N ASN A 499 11.63 -15.82 30.23
CA ASN A 499 12.82 -15.71 31.08
C ASN A 499 13.08 -16.95 31.96
N GLY A 500 12.86 -18.14 31.41
CA GLY A 500 13.06 -19.41 32.12
C GLY A 500 11.99 -19.75 33.15
N LYS A 501 10.92 -18.94 33.29
CA LYS A 501 9.83 -19.15 34.25
C LYS A 501 8.55 -19.67 33.57
N PRO A 502 7.71 -20.44 34.30
CA PRO A 502 6.40 -20.85 33.80
C PRO A 502 5.55 -19.65 33.38
N LEU A 503 4.85 -19.75 32.25
CA LEU A 503 3.88 -18.74 31.84
C LEU A 503 2.63 -18.85 32.72
N LYS A 504 2.27 -17.76 33.40
CA LYS A 504 1.06 -17.68 34.23
C LYS A 504 0.12 -16.63 33.67
N LEU A 505 -1.08 -17.05 33.27
CA LEU A 505 -2.13 -16.19 32.73
C LEU A 505 -3.26 -16.07 33.75
N LYS A 506 -3.68 -14.84 34.03
CA LYS A 506 -4.79 -14.50 34.92
C LYS A 506 -5.97 -14.02 34.08
N PHE A 507 -7.13 -14.63 34.26
CA PHE A 507 -8.38 -14.29 33.57
C PHE A 507 -9.33 -13.64 34.58
N PRO A 508 -9.35 -12.31 34.70
CA PRO A 508 -10.16 -11.60 35.67
C PRO A 508 -11.64 -11.57 35.26
N GLN A 509 -12.53 -11.47 36.24
CA GLN A 509 -13.94 -11.18 35.98
C GLN A 509 -14.10 -9.72 35.55
N SER A 510 -14.89 -9.45 34.51
CA SER A 510 -15.29 -8.09 34.17
C SER A 510 -16.09 -7.48 35.33
N GLY A 511 -15.68 -6.33 35.84
CA GLY A 511 -16.42 -5.64 36.88
C GLY A 511 -17.81 -5.23 36.39
N ASN A 512 -18.85 -5.57 37.15
CA ASN A 512 -20.07 -4.78 37.11
C ASN A 512 -19.69 -3.41 37.68
N GLY A 513 -19.44 -2.44 36.81
CA GLY A 513 -19.62 -1.05 37.20
C GLY A 513 -21.06 -0.89 37.68
N ILE A 514 -21.21 -0.44 38.92
CA ILE A 514 -22.45 0.19 39.39
C ILE A 514 -22.72 1.40 38.50
#